data_AF-A0A1S3B066-F1
#
_entry.id   AF-A0A1S3B066-F1
#
_cell.length_a   1.000
_cell.length_b   1.000
_cell.length_c   1.000
_cell.angle_alpha   90.00
_cell.angle_beta   90.00
_cell.angle_gamma   90.00
#
_symmetry.space_group_name_H-M   'P 1'
#
loop_
_entity.id
_entity.type
_entity.pdbx_description
1 polymer ?
#
loop_
_entity_poly.entity_id
_entity_poly.type
_entity_poly.pdbx_seq_one_letter_code
_entity_poly.pdbx_strand_id
1 'polypeptide(L)'
;MGSRFHLFLIILCLLLALSSIGYSVPTEATAEQQANSTSGLHNPDAKVTSPSKIWKNPGLGYTTLLRHVHGVLNIIGWGTLIPIGIIVGRYFRQEFPIRCDQWYSVHAVCQTCGYIMGTVGWAFGVSVLHSSSKRSHLPFLVLGIFIILLTTIQIMFAVCMQPKKESGARRRCWEIYHHVMGYVIMALIIGVIFEGINAQRHPKKWRWGYVGILSGLAIVGAALEVHRCYRLKLFKQAMKLNANMYSPTT
;
A
#
# COMPACT_ATOMS: atom_id res chain seq x y z
N MET A 1 13.16 3.10 22.41
CA MET A 1 13.85 2.40 21.29
C MET A 1 12.98 2.20 20.04
N GLY A 2 11.65 2.01 20.14
CA GLY A 2 10.80 1.69 18.98
C GLY A 2 10.74 2.72 17.83
N SER A 3 10.37 3.98 18.09
CA SER A 3 10.11 4.96 17.00
C SER A 3 11.33 5.28 16.12
N ARG A 4 12.53 5.35 16.71
CA ARG A 4 13.78 5.61 15.98
C ARG A 4 14.20 4.41 15.12
N PHE A 5 13.90 3.20 15.57
CA PHE A 5 14.15 1.98 14.80
C PHE A 5 13.21 1.84 13.59
N HIS A 6 11.90 2.12 13.77
CA HIS A 6 10.96 2.19 12.65
C HIS A 6 11.38 3.25 11.62
N LEU A 7 11.80 4.43 12.09
CA LEU A 7 12.29 5.51 11.25
C LEU A 7 13.52 5.09 10.42
N PHE A 8 14.49 4.44 11.07
CA PHE A 8 15.69 3.92 10.40
C PHE A 8 15.33 2.90 9.30
N LEU A 9 14.46 1.92 9.60
CA LEU A 9 14.03 0.92 8.63
C LEU A 9 13.33 1.54 7.41
N ILE A 10 12.49 2.56 7.63
CA ILE A 10 11.79 3.26 6.55
C ILE A 10 12.75 4.03 5.67
N ILE A 11 13.70 4.78 6.27
CA ILE A 11 14.72 5.53 5.53
C ILE A 11 15.61 4.57 4.74
N LEU A 12 16.07 3.48 5.35
CA LEU A 12 16.85 2.45 4.66
C LEU A 12 16.07 1.87 3.47
N CYS A 13 14.80 1.50 3.68
CA CYS A 13 13.95 0.97 2.62
C CYS A 13 13.73 1.97 1.47
N LEU A 14 13.54 3.25 1.79
CA LEU A 14 13.43 4.32 0.81
C LEU A 14 14.72 4.51 0.01
N LEU A 15 15.87 4.52 0.67
CA LEU A 15 17.17 4.65 0.00
C LEU A 15 17.43 3.47 -0.95
N LEU A 16 17.09 2.25 -0.53
CA LEU A 16 17.16 1.06 -1.40
C LEU A 16 16.21 1.18 -2.60
N ALA A 17 14.99 1.67 -2.40
CA ALA A 17 14.04 1.92 -3.49
C ALA A 17 14.57 2.97 -4.48
N LEU A 18 15.13 4.08 -3.99
CA LEU A 18 15.72 5.14 -4.82
C LEU A 18 16.94 4.64 -5.60
N SER A 19 17.78 3.78 -5.00
CA SER A 19 18.91 3.17 -5.71
C SER A 19 18.47 2.28 -6.88
N SER A 20 17.31 1.62 -6.75
CA SER A 20 16.71 0.82 -7.83
C SER A 20 16.23 1.68 -9.01
N ILE A 21 15.95 2.97 -8.79
CA ILE A 21 15.59 3.93 -9.84
C ILE A 21 16.81 4.34 -10.66
N GLY A 22 17.94 4.61 -9.99
CA GLY A 22 19.19 5.00 -10.65
C GLY A 22 19.69 3.96 -11.65
N TYR A 23 19.31 2.70 -11.47
CA TYR A 23 19.59 1.59 -12.39
C TYR A 23 18.62 1.53 -13.59
N SER A 24 17.48 2.22 -13.53
CA SER A 24 16.35 2.06 -14.45
C SER A 24 16.21 3.19 -15.49
N VAL A 25 16.92 4.31 -15.33
CA VAL A 25 16.97 5.39 -16.33
C VAL A 25 18.11 5.06 -17.30
N PRO A 26 17.83 4.65 -18.55
CA PRO A 26 18.88 4.44 -19.53
C PRO A 26 19.47 5.81 -19.88
N THR A 27 20.79 5.96 -19.75
CA THR A 27 21.51 7.05 -20.41
C THR A 27 21.31 6.92 -21.92
N GLU A 28 21.17 8.04 -22.63
CA GLU A 28 20.84 8.09 -24.07
C GLU A 28 21.75 7.16 -24.92
N ALA A 29 23.02 6.99 -24.50
CA ALA A 29 23.99 6.09 -25.13
C ALA A 29 23.55 4.60 -25.19
N THR A 30 22.80 4.09 -24.20
CA THR A 30 22.38 2.68 -24.17
C THR A 30 21.15 2.42 -25.06
N ALA A 31 20.34 3.45 -25.32
CA ALA A 31 19.14 3.35 -26.16
C ALA A 31 19.48 3.23 -27.64
N GLU A 32 20.55 3.91 -28.12
CA GLU A 32 21.01 3.82 -29.51
C GLU A 32 21.60 2.44 -29.85
N GLN A 33 22.32 1.83 -28.92
CA GLN A 33 22.99 0.54 -29.13
C GLN A 33 21.99 -0.63 -29.29
N GLN A 34 20.82 -0.56 -28.63
CA GLN A 34 19.77 -1.56 -28.72
C GLN A 34 18.87 -1.38 -29.96
N ALA A 35 18.70 -0.14 -30.45
CA ALA A 35 17.99 0.12 -31.70
C ALA A 35 18.75 -0.44 -32.92
N ASN A 36 20.08 -0.34 -32.93
CA ASN A 36 20.91 -0.83 -34.04
C ASN A 36 21.00 -2.37 -34.14
N SER A 37 20.71 -3.09 -33.05
CA SER A 37 20.79 -4.56 -33.02
C SER A 37 19.53 -5.27 -33.51
N THR A 38 18.42 -4.55 -33.74
CA THR A 38 17.10 -5.16 -34.05
C THR A 38 16.77 -5.16 -35.55
N SER A 39 17.67 -4.67 -36.41
CA SER A 39 17.42 -4.52 -37.86
C SER A 39 17.75 -5.75 -38.72
N GLY A 40 18.26 -6.85 -38.14
CA GLY A 40 18.68 -8.03 -38.91
C GLY A 40 18.22 -9.36 -38.33
N LEU A 41 16.99 -9.79 -38.61
CA LEU A 41 16.67 -11.21 -38.87
C LEU A 41 15.25 -11.39 -39.44
N HIS A 42 15.15 -11.56 -40.76
CA HIS A 42 13.98 -12.14 -41.42
C HIS A 42 14.38 -13.56 -41.86
N ASN A 43 13.72 -14.58 -41.33
CA ASN A 43 13.67 -15.90 -41.97
C ASN A 43 12.28 -16.52 -41.76
N PRO A 44 11.49 -16.77 -42.82
CA PRO A 44 10.18 -17.37 -42.70
C PRO A 44 10.31 -18.88 -42.91
N ASP A 45 10.25 -19.68 -41.85
CA ASP A 45 9.85 -21.09 -41.96
C ASP A 45 9.35 -21.62 -40.62
N ALA A 46 8.06 -21.94 -40.58
CA ALA A 46 7.35 -22.45 -39.42
C ALA A 46 7.03 -23.94 -39.62
N LYS A 47 7.47 -24.80 -38.70
CA LYS A 47 6.62 -25.91 -38.20
C LYS A 47 7.18 -26.58 -36.93
N VAL A 48 6.24 -27.20 -36.22
CA VAL A 48 6.35 -28.16 -35.10
C VAL A 48 6.21 -27.57 -33.70
N THR A 49 4.97 -27.60 -33.24
CA THR A 49 4.50 -27.66 -31.85
C THR A 49 5.28 -28.71 -31.06
N SER A 50 5.99 -28.28 -30.00
CA SER A 50 6.53 -29.17 -28.96
C SER A 50 6.44 -28.48 -27.59
N PRO A 51 6.03 -29.17 -26.51
CA PRO A 51 5.81 -28.59 -25.17
C PRO A 51 7.11 -28.20 -24.43
N SER A 52 8.27 -28.38 -25.07
CA SER A 52 9.61 -28.23 -24.48
C SER A 52 10.12 -26.78 -24.40
N LYS A 53 9.36 -25.79 -24.89
CA LYS A 53 9.79 -24.37 -24.92
C LYS A 53 9.90 -23.70 -23.54
N ILE A 54 9.38 -24.30 -22.47
CA ILE A 54 9.43 -23.74 -21.11
C ILE A 54 10.87 -23.70 -20.55
N TRP A 55 11.74 -24.63 -20.96
CA TRP A 55 13.10 -24.75 -20.40
C TRP A 55 14.20 -24.05 -21.20
N LYS A 56 13.89 -23.43 -22.34
CA LYS A 56 14.92 -22.85 -23.22
C LYS A 56 15.29 -21.39 -22.92
N ASN A 57 14.62 -20.72 -21.98
CA ASN A 57 14.92 -19.32 -21.61
C ASN A 57 14.91 -19.13 -20.08
N PRO A 58 16.05 -19.29 -19.38
CA PRO A 58 16.12 -19.09 -17.92
C PRO A 58 15.61 -17.70 -17.49
N GLY A 59 15.78 -16.66 -18.32
CA GLY A 59 15.25 -15.31 -18.05
C GLY A 59 13.72 -15.17 -18.11
N LEU A 60 13.02 -16.03 -18.86
CA LEU A 60 11.54 -15.98 -18.97
C LEU A 60 10.86 -16.54 -17.71
N GLY A 61 11.45 -17.57 -17.10
CA GLY A 61 11.01 -18.11 -15.81
C GLY A 61 11.24 -17.14 -14.67
N TYR A 62 12.44 -16.54 -14.60
CA TYR A 62 12.80 -15.56 -13.58
C TYR A 62 11.92 -14.31 -13.59
N THR A 63 11.67 -13.71 -14.76
CA THR A 63 10.80 -12.53 -14.88
C THR A 63 9.33 -12.82 -14.53
N THR A 64 8.84 -14.02 -14.85
CA THR A 64 7.51 -14.47 -14.45
C THR A 64 7.40 -14.64 -12.94
N LEU A 65 8.42 -15.19 -12.30
CA LEU A 65 8.51 -15.31 -10.84
C LEU A 65 8.51 -13.93 -10.17
N LEU A 66 9.37 -13.02 -10.62
CA LEU A 66 9.42 -11.66 -10.07
C LEU A 66 8.07 -10.92 -10.22
N ARG A 67 7.39 -11.08 -11.35
CA ARG A 67 6.05 -10.50 -11.56
C ARG A 67 5.02 -11.06 -10.58
N HIS A 68 5.10 -12.36 -10.30
CA HIS A 68 4.23 -13.02 -9.32
C HIS A 68 4.52 -12.50 -7.90
N VAL A 69 5.79 -12.48 -7.49
CA VAL A 69 6.22 -11.99 -6.18
C VAL A 69 5.86 -10.51 -6.00
N HIS A 70 6.09 -9.67 -7.01
CA HIS A 70 5.65 -8.26 -7.04
C HIS A 70 4.15 -8.12 -6.74
N GLY A 71 3.31 -8.90 -7.43
CA GLY A 71 1.86 -8.87 -7.24
C GLY A 71 1.44 -9.30 -5.84
N VAL A 72 2.00 -10.41 -5.33
CA VAL A 72 1.71 -10.93 -3.98
C VAL A 72 2.12 -9.92 -2.91
N LEU A 73 3.34 -9.40 -2.98
CA LEU A 73 3.86 -8.45 -2.00
C LEU A 73 3.04 -7.15 -1.95
N ASN A 74 2.59 -6.64 -3.09
CA ASN A 74 1.78 -5.42 -3.13
C ASN A 74 0.35 -5.66 -2.62
N ILE A 75 -0.27 -6.81 -2.91
CA ILE A 75 -1.59 -7.15 -2.36
C ILE A 75 -1.52 -7.33 -0.84
N ILE A 76 -0.52 -8.04 -0.33
CA ILE A 76 -0.38 -8.26 1.13
C ILE A 76 0.05 -6.96 1.83
N GLY A 77 1.09 -6.30 1.33
CA GLY A 77 1.66 -5.10 1.94
C GLY A 77 0.73 -3.90 1.84
N TRP A 78 0.64 -3.31 0.65
CA TRP A 78 -0.17 -2.11 0.43
C TRP A 78 -1.68 -2.39 0.41
N GLY A 79 -2.09 -3.52 -0.18
CA GLY A 79 -3.51 -3.85 -0.36
C GLY A 79 -4.21 -4.44 0.87
N THR A 80 -3.48 -4.89 1.89
CA THR A 80 -4.07 -5.59 3.06
C THR A 80 -3.56 -5.06 4.40
N LEU A 81 -2.24 -5.05 4.65
CA LEU A 81 -1.68 -4.60 5.93
C LEU A 81 -1.95 -3.12 6.21
N ILE A 82 -1.81 -2.25 5.20
CA ILE A 82 -2.13 -0.82 5.35
C ILE A 82 -3.61 -0.60 5.72
N PRO A 83 -4.60 -1.16 5.00
CA PRO A 83 -6.01 -1.12 5.41
C PRO A 83 -6.28 -1.63 6.83
N ILE A 84 -5.67 -2.75 7.23
CA ILE A 84 -5.81 -3.28 8.59
C ILE A 84 -5.30 -2.25 9.60
N GLY A 85 -4.13 -1.65 9.35
CA GLY A 85 -3.60 -0.57 10.18
C GLY A 85 -4.54 0.63 10.28
N ILE A 86 -5.20 1.02 9.18
CA ILE A 86 -6.21 2.10 9.15
C ILE A 86 -7.42 1.75 10.02
N ILE A 87 -7.97 0.53 9.88
CA ILE A 87 -9.10 0.03 10.67
C ILE A 87 -8.75 0.04 12.16
N VAL A 88 -7.56 -0.50 12.52
CA VAL A 88 -7.07 -0.52 13.91
C VAL A 88 -6.97 0.90 14.48
N GLY A 89 -6.33 1.82 13.75
CA GLY A 89 -6.15 3.20 14.17
C GLY A 89 -7.47 3.99 14.29
N ARG A 90 -8.51 3.61 13.56
CA ARG A 90 -9.83 4.25 13.61
C ARG A 90 -10.67 3.78 14.79
N TYR A 91 -10.77 2.46 15.00
CA TYR A 91 -11.75 1.89 15.92
C TYR A 91 -11.21 1.59 17.33
N PHE A 92 -9.90 1.42 17.48
CA PHE A 92 -9.28 1.02 18.75
C PHE A 92 -8.52 2.16 19.45
N ARG A 93 -8.35 3.31 18.78
CA ARG A 93 -7.66 4.50 19.31
C ARG A 93 -8.46 5.28 20.34
N GLN A 94 -9.79 5.31 20.20
CA GLN A 94 -10.68 6.13 21.03
C GLN A 94 -11.13 5.32 22.27
N GLU A 95 -11.22 5.98 23.43
CA GLU A 95 -11.74 5.38 24.67
C GLU A 95 -13.18 4.82 24.52
N PHE A 96 -13.88 5.21 23.46
CA PHE A 96 -15.16 4.69 23.01
C PHE A 96 -15.03 4.21 21.55
N PRO A 97 -15.39 2.96 21.16
CA PRO A 97 -16.12 1.92 21.92
C PRO A 97 -15.27 0.74 22.44
N ILE A 98 -14.03 0.54 21.97
CA ILE A 98 -13.13 -0.56 22.38
C ILE A 98 -11.77 0.04 22.73
N ARG A 99 -11.40 -0.03 24.01
CA ARG A 99 -10.08 0.41 24.49
C ARG A 99 -9.09 -0.74 24.32
N CYS A 100 -8.17 -0.61 23.36
CA CYS A 100 -7.00 -1.48 23.25
C CYS A 100 -5.77 -0.60 23.48
N ASP A 101 -5.11 -0.76 24.61
CA ASP A 101 -3.85 -0.07 24.96
C ASP A 101 -2.74 -0.29 23.91
N GLN A 102 -2.77 -1.42 23.21
CA GLN A 102 -1.81 -1.79 22.17
C GLN A 102 -2.14 -1.27 20.76
N TRP A 103 -3.23 -0.50 20.57
CA TRP A 103 -3.69 -0.06 19.23
C TRP A 103 -2.58 0.64 18.43
N TYR A 104 -1.77 1.48 19.10
CA TYR A 104 -0.73 2.26 18.45
C TYR A 104 0.41 1.37 17.95
N SER A 105 0.76 0.35 18.74
CA SER A 105 1.78 -0.62 18.35
C SER A 105 1.32 -1.46 17.16
N VAL A 106 0.10 -2.01 17.22
CA VAL A 106 -0.48 -2.79 16.11
C VAL A 106 -0.59 -1.94 14.85
N HIS A 107 -1.10 -0.70 14.97
CA HIS A 107 -1.15 0.26 13.85
C HIS A 107 0.25 0.49 13.26
N ALA A 108 1.25 0.81 14.08
CA ALA A 108 2.60 1.10 13.63
C ALA A 108 3.25 -0.12 12.94
N VAL A 109 3.05 -1.33 13.47
CA VAL A 109 3.57 -2.57 12.87
C VAL A 109 2.90 -2.82 11.51
N CYS A 110 1.58 -2.75 11.42
CA CYS A 110 0.86 -2.90 10.16
C CYS A 110 1.32 -1.89 9.11
N GLN A 111 1.47 -0.61 9.48
CA GLN A 111 1.93 0.43 8.56
C GLN A 111 3.38 0.22 8.13
N THR A 112 4.27 -0.12 9.06
CA THR A 112 5.70 -0.34 8.75
C THR A 112 5.87 -1.57 7.85
N CYS A 113 5.27 -2.70 8.21
CA CYS A 113 5.35 -3.93 7.41
C CYS A 113 4.70 -3.75 6.04
N GLY A 114 3.54 -3.09 5.99
CA GLY A 114 2.86 -2.77 4.73
C GLY A 114 3.70 -1.90 3.81
N TYR A 115 4.33 -0.84 4.36
CA TYR A 115 5.23 0.03 3.62
C TYR A 115 6.45 -0.73 3.07
N ILE A 116 7.15 -1.51 3.91
CA ILE A 116 8.33 -2.27 3.49
C ILE A 116 7.97 -3.28 2.40
N MET A 117 6.93 -4.10 2.63
CA MET A 117 6.53 -5.13 1.67
C MET A 117 6.12 -4.54 0.32
N GLY A 118 5.34 -3.46 0.32
CA GLY A 118 4.93 -2.84 -0.95
C GLY A 118 6.07 -2.10 -1.64
N THR A 119 7.02 -1.53 -0.90
CA THR A 119 8.22 -0.92 -1.48
C THR A 119 9.14 -1.98 -2.13
N VAL A 120 9.34 -3.11 -1.45
CA VAL A 120 10.07 -4.27 -2.02
C VAL A 120 9.33 -4.84 -3.23
N GLY A 121 8.01 -4.97 -3.13
CA GLY A 121 7.16 -5.38 -4.26
C GLY A 121 7.35 -4.45 -5.44
N TRP A 122 7.22 -3.14 -5.24
CA TRP A 122 7.47 -2.11 -6.26
C TRP A 122 8.87 -2.24 -6.88
N ALA A 123 9.93 -2.44 -6.09
CA ALA A 123 11.29 -2.63 -6.60
C ALA A 123 11.40 -3.84 -7.54
N PHE A 124 10.78 -4.98 -7.21
CA PHE A 124 10.69 -6.11 -8.14
C PHE A 124 9.92 -5.78 -9.42
N GLY A 125 8.91 -4.91 -9.33
CA GLY A 125 8.20 -4.38 -10.50
C GLY A 125 9.12 -3.59 -11.43
N VAL A 126 10.02 -2.78 -10.88
CA VAL A 126 11.08 -2.08 -11.64
C VAL A 126 12.01 -3.08 -12.31
N SER A 127 12.47 -4.12 -11.59
CA SER A 127 13.34 -5.15 -12.15
C SER A 127 12.69 -5.91 -13.30
N VAL A 128 11.39 -6.24 -13.20
CA VAL A 128 10.63 -6.87 -14.29
C VAL A 128 10.55 -5.95 -15.51
N LEU A 129 10.39 -4.65 -15.29
CA LEU A 129 10.35 -3.68 -16.38
C LEU A 129 11.70 -3.58 -17.10
N HIS A 130 12.82 -3.54 -16.37
CA HIS A 130 14.17 -3.51 -16.96
C HIS A 130 14.42 -4.72 -17.88
N SER A 131 13.93 -5.90 -17.50
CA SER A 131 14.03 -7.10 -18.34
C SER A 131 13.07 -7.14 -19.53
N SER A 132 12.15 -6.17 -19.66
CA SER A 132 11.15 -6.12 -20.72
C SER A 132 11.32 -4.86 -21.57
N SER A 133 11.49 -5.00 -22.89
CA SER A 133 11.71 -3.88 -23.82
C SER A 133 10.49 -2.95 -24.03
N LYS A 134 9.52 -2.93 -23.10
CA LYS A 134 8.23 -2.22 -23.26
C LYS A 134 8.23 -0.89 -22.50
N ARG A 135 8.37 0.20 -23.24
CA ARG A 135 8.31 1.60 -22.76
C ARG A 135 6.93 2.04 -22.20
N SER A 136 5.88 1.24 -22.39
CA SER A 136 4.49 1.55 -22.02
C SER A 136 4.17 1.55 -20.51
N HIS A 137 5.14 1.29 -19.64
CA HIS A 137 4.92 1.17 -18.19
C HIS A 137 5.46 2.35 -17.35
N LEU A 138 6.02 3.39 -17.98
CA LEU A 138 6.56 4.58 -17.30
C LEU A 138 5.56 5.29 -16.36
N PRO A 139 4.27 5.51 -16.74
CA PRO A 139 3.30 6.16 -15.84
C PRO A 139 3.07 5.39 -14.53
N PHE A 140 3.13 4.05 -14.57
CA PHE A 140 2.97 3.19 -13.40
C PHE A 140 4.15 3.28 -12.43
N LEU A 141 5.37 3.42 -12.96
CA LEU A 141 6.55 3.65 -12.15
C LEU A 141 6.44 4.98 -11.40
N VAL A 142 6.10 6.05 -12.11
CA VAL A 142 5.95 7.40 -11.54
C VAL A 142 4.87 7.42 -10.47
N LEU A 143 3.73 6.76 -10.71
CA LEU A 143 2.66 6.65 -9.72
C LEU A 143 3.11 5.87 -8.47
N GLY A 144 3.89 4.80 -8.65
CA GLY A 144 4.46 4.04 -7.54
C GLY A 144 5.45 4.88 -6.70
N ILE A 145 6.31 5.65 -7.35
CA ILE A 145 7.22 6.61 -6.67
C ILE A 145 6.41 7.65 -5.90
N PHE A 146 5.38 8.20 -6.53
CA PHE A 146 4.50 9.18 -5.89
C PHE A 146 3.84 8.62 -4.62
N ILE A 147 3.33 7.39 -4.67
CA ILE A 147 2.76 6.70 -3.49
C ILE A 147 3.83 6.49 -2.40
N ILE A 148 5.03 6.04 -2.75
CA ILE A 148 6.13 5.85 -1.79
C ILE A 148 6.51 7.17 -1.10
N LEU A 149 6.62 8.26 -1.88
CA LEU A 149 6.92 9.59 -1.35
C LEU A 149 5.83 10.09 -0.40
N LEU A 150 4.56 10.03 -0.83
CA LEU A 150 3.43 10.44 0.02
C LEU A 150 3.37 9.61 1.31
N THR A 151 3.58 8.30 1.22
CA THR A 151 3.57 7.40 2.39
C THR A 151 4.75 7.67 3.31
N THR A 152 5.93 8.00 2.77
CA THR A 152 7.09 8.41 3.57
C THR A 152 6.80 9.69 4.31
N ILE A 153 6.28 10.72 3.63
CA ILE A 153 5.89 12.00 4.24
C ILE A 153 4.88 11.76 5.36
N GLN A 154 3.87 10.94 5.11
CA GLN A 154 2.85 10.57 6.08
C GLN A 154 3.47 9.95 7.35
N ILE A 155 4.42 9.02 7.21
CA ILE A 155 5.07 8.38 8.37
C ILE A 155 6.03 9.35 9.08
N MET A 156 6.79 10.16 8.34
CA MET A 156 7.68 11.19 8.91
C MET A 156 6.88 12.19 9.74
N PHE A 157 5.79 12.70 9.19
CA PHE A 157 4.93 13.65 9.88
C PHE A 157 4.26 13.01 11.11
N ALA A 158 3.95 11.71 11.04
CA ALA A 158 3.39 10.98 12.16
C ALA A 158 4.37 10.78 13.32
N VAL A 159 5.65 10.52 13.04
CA VAL A 159 6.67 10.23 14.06
C VAL A 159 7.36 11.50 14.56
N CYS A 160 7.74 12.40 13.66
CA CYS A 160 8.59 13.55 13.97
C CYS A 160 7.78 14.78 14.41
N MET A 161 6.57 14.96 13.85
CA MET A 161 5.77 16.16 14.08
C MET A 161 4.55 15.94 14.96
N GLN A 162 4.46 14.81 15.68
CA GLN A 162 3.33 14.52 16.56
C GLN A 162 3.26 15.56 17.69
N PRO A 163 2.23 16.43 17.73
CA PRO A 163 2.14 17.47 18.72
C PRO A 163 1.70 16.91 20.08
N LYS A 164 2.29 17.47 21.16
CA LYS A 164 1.89 17.17 22.55
C LYS A 164 0.39 17.44 22.76
N LYS A 165 -0.25 16.64 23.62
CA LYS A 165 -1.71 16.68 23.92
C LYS A 165 -2.22 18.09 24.26
N GLU A 166 -1.37 18.93 24.83
CA GLU A 166 -1.70 20.27 25.33
C GLU A 166 -1.89 21.33 24.23
N SER A 167 -1.46 21.06 23.00
CA SER A 167 -1.60 21.99 21.86
C SER A 167 -2.85 21.71 21.02
N GLY A 168 -4.04 21.92 21.61
CA GLY A 168 -5.34 21.48 21.08
C GLY A 168 -5.58 21.80 19.59
N ALA A 169 -5.36 23.04 19.13
CA ALA A 169 -5.58 23.42 17.74
C ALA A 169 -4.59 22.76 16.77
N ARG A 170 -3.29 22.79 17.10
CA ARG A 170 -2.23 22.17 16.29
C ARG A 170 -2.41 20.66 16.18
N ARG A 171 -2.82 20.01 17.27
CA ARG A 171 -3.11 18.58 17.29
C ARG A 171 -4.30 18.22 16.41
N ARG A 172 -5.35 19.03 16.43
CA ARG A 172 -6.51 18.84 15.56
C ARG A 172 -6.13 18.97 14.07
N CYS A 173 -5.34 19.98 13.70
CA CYS A 173 -4.85 20.12 12.31
C CYS A 173 -3.98 18.93 11.88
N TRP A 174 -3.07 18.48 12.74
CA TRP A 174 -2.25 17.30 12.49
C TRP A 174 -3.10 16.03 12.30
N GLU A 175 -4.13 15.84 13.12
CA GLU A 175 -5.05 14.68 13.01
C GLU A 175 -5.84 14.71 11.71
N ILE A 176 -6.40 15.87 11.33
CA ILE A 176 -7.14 16.03 10.07
C ILE A 176 -6.23 15.76 8.88
N TYR A 177 -5.05 16.40 8.83
CA TYR A 177 -4.08 16.20 7.77
C TYR A 177 -3.70 14.72 7.65
N HIS A 178 -3.32 14.09 8.77
CA HIS A 178 -2.92 12.68 8.80
C HIS A 178 -4.06 11.77 8.32
N HIS A 179 -5.30 12.02 8.70
CA HIS A 179 -6.44 11.22 8.25
C HIS A 179 -6.74 11.41 6.76
N VAL A 180 -6.85 12.66 6.29
CA VAL A 180 -7.17 12.96 4.89
C VAL A 180 -6.09 12.41 3.96
N MET A 181 -4.83 12.68 4.26
CA MET A 181 -3.69 12.19 3.46
C MET A 181 -3.66 10.66 3.43
N GLY A 182 -3.91 9.99 4.56
CA GLY A 182 -4.00 8.54 4.63
C GLY A 182 -5.08 7.94 3.72
N TYR A 183 -6.26 8.56 3.64
CA TYR A 183 -7.33 8.11 2.74
C TYR A 183 -7.00 8.34 1.25
N VAL A 184 -6.36 9.46 0.92
CA VAL A 184 -5.89 9.74 -0.45
C VAL A 184 -4.88 8.69 -0.90
N ILE A 185 -3.87 8.41 -0.06
CA ILE A 185 -2.86 7.38 -0.33
C ILE A 185 -3.53 6.00 -0.51
N MET A 186 -4.49 5.65 0.34
CA MET A 186 -5.20 4.37 0.23
C MET A 186 -5.98 4.24 -1.08
N ALA A 187 -6.67 5.31 -1.51
CA ALA A 187 -7.39 5.32 -2.78
C ALA A 187 -6.44 5.12 -3.98
N LEU A 188 -5.29 5.80 -3.97
CA LEU A 188 -4.26 5.65 -5.00
C LEU A 188 -3.69 4.22 -5.03
N ILE A 189 -3.42 3.63 -3.86
CA ILE A 189 -2.97 2.24 -3.72
C ILE A 189 -3.98 1.26 -4.32
N ILE A 190 -5.27 1.41 -4.03
CA ILE A 190 -6.31 0.53 -4.57
C ILE A 190 -6.34 0.64 -6.10
N GLY A 191 -6.31 1.86 -6.64
CA GLY A 191 -6.28 2.11 -8.08
C GLY A 191 -5.09 1.45 -8.77
N VAL A 192 -3.87 1.65 -8.24
CA VAL A 192 -2.66 1.08 -8.84
C VAL A 192 -2.62 -0.44 -8.76
N ILE A 193 -3.15 -1.05 -7.70
CA ILE A 193 -3.25 -2.52 -7.59
C ILE A 193 -4.22 -3.08 -8.62
N PHE A 194 -5.40 -2.47 -8.80
CA PHE A 194 -6.35 -2.93 -9.83
C PHE A 194 -5.77 -2.83 -11.23
N GLU A 195 -5.07 -1.74 -11.53
CA GLU A 195 -4.46 -1.57 -12.83
C GLU A 195 -3.29 -2.53 -13.05
N GLY A 196 -2.48 -2.78 -12.01
CA GLY A 196 -1.45 -3.82 -12.03
C GLY A 196 -2.03 -5.23 -12.22
N ILE A 197 -3.19 -5.53 -11.65
CA ILE A 197 -3.92 -6.79 -11.86
C ILE A 197 -4.43 -6.91 -13.31
N ASN A 198 -4.96 -5.83 -13.90
CA ASN A 198 -5.43 -5.81 -15.28
C ASN A 198 -4.30 -6.11 -16.28
N ALA A 199 -3.06 -5.74 -15.96
CA ALA A 199 -1.88 -6.03 -16.76
C ALA A 199 -1.35 -7.49 -16.65
N GLN A 200 -1.92 -8.32 -15.75
CA GLN A 200 -1.51 -9.72 -15.59
C GLN A 200 -2.08 -10.63 -16.69
N ARG A 201 -1.45 -11.79 -16.90
CA ARG A 201 -1.89 -12.79 -17.89
C ARG A 201 -3.27 -13.40 -17.57
N HIS A 202 -3.61 -13.51 -16.29
CA HIS A 202 -4.89 -14.06 -15.81
C HIS A 202 -5.58 -13.06 -14.87
N PRO A 203 -6.05 -11.90 -15.38
CA PRO A 203 -6.48 -10.79 -14.55
C PRO A 203 -7.72 -11.14 -13.71
N LYS A 204 -8.62 -11.99 -14.22
CA LYS A 204 -9.85 -12.38 -13.53
C LYS A 204 -9.61 -13.03 -12.17
N LYS A 205 -8.67 -13.98 -12.07
CA LYS A 205 -8.39 -14.71 -10.81
C LYS A 205 -7.87 -13.75 -9.73
N TRP A 206 -6.89 -12.93 -10.08
CA TRP A 206 -6.30 -11.94 -9.19
C TRP A 206 -7.30 -10.86 -8.77
N ARG A 207 -8.12 -10.39 -9.71
CA ARG A 207 -9.17 -9.39 -9.45
C ARG A 207 -10.18 -9.90 -8.43
N TRP A 208 -10.70 -11.11 -8.60
CA TRP A 208 -11.65 -11.69 -7.65
C TRP A 208 -11.01 -11.93 -6.28
N GLY A 209 -9.75 -12.38 -6.22
CA GLY A 209 -9.02 -12.52 -4.97
C GLY A 209 -8.90 -11.18 -4.22
N TYR A 210 -8.48 -10.12 -4.91
CA TYR A 210 -8.33 -8.80 -4.29
C TYR A 210 -9.67 -8.16 -3.92
N VAL A 211 -10.72 -8.31 -4.74
CA VAL A 211 -12.08 -7.89 -4.40
C VAL A 211 -12.59 -8.62 -3.15
N GLY A 212 -12.30 -9.92 -3.02
CA GLY A 212 -12.60 -10.69 -1.82
C GLY A 212 -11.96 -10.07 -0.57
N ILE A 213 -10.66 -9.77 -0.63
CA ILE A 213 -9.93 -9.11 0.47
C ILE A 213 -10.55 -7.76 0.82
N LEU A 214 -10.79 -6.89 -0.17
CA LEU A 214 -11.41 -5.57 0.05
C LEU A 214 -12.82 -5.70 0.65
N SER A 215 -13.62 -6.66 0.17
CA SER A 215 -14.96 -6.89 0.70
C SER A 215 -14.92 -7.35 2.16
N GLY A 216 -13.99 -8.25 2.52
CA GLY A 216 -13.79 -8.69 3.90
C GLY A 216 -13.40 -7.55 4.82
N LEU A 217 -12.44 -6.71 4.40
CA LEU A 217 -12.03 -5.51 5.14
C LEU A 217 -13.18 -4.50 5.29
N ALA A 218 -13.99 -4.31 4.25
CA ALA A 218 -15.15 -3.43 4.27
C ALA A 218 -16.23 -3.95 5.24
N ILE A 219 -16.50 -5.26 5.25
CA ILE A 219 -17.45 -5.89 6.19
C ILE A 219 -16.96 -5.71 7.63
N VAL A 220 -15.68 -5.98 7.92
CA VAL A 220 -15.09 -5.76 9.24
C VAL A 220 -15.20 -4.30 9.65
N GLY A 221 -14.86 -3.37 8.74
CA GLY A 221 -14.99 -1.94 8.97
C GLY A 221 -16.44 -1.51 9.25
N ALA A 222 -17.41 -2.03 8.50
CA ALA A 222 -18.83 -1.74 8.68
C ALA A 222 -19.34 -2.28 10.02
N ALA A 223 -18.99 -3.51 10.39
CA ALA A 223 -19.37 -4.10 11.66
C ALA A 223 -18.83 -3.28 12.85
N LEU A 224 -17.58 -2.82 12.78
CA LEU A 224 -16.98 -1.96 13.80
C LEU A 224 -17.65 -0.58 13.88
N GLU A 225 -18.05 0.01 12.74
CA GLU A 225 -18.80 1.28 12.74
C GLU A 225 -20.21 1.11 13.33
N VAL A 226 -20.91 0.03 12.99
CA VAL A 226 -22.22 -0.29 13.60
C VAL A 226 -22.10 -0.43 15.11
N HIS A 227 -21.10 -1.20 15.58
CA HIS A 227 -20.84 -1.36 17.00
C HIS A 227 -20.55 -0.02 17.69
N ARG A 228 -19.72 0.84 17.07
CA ARG A 228 -19.42 2.20 17.55
C ARG A 228 -20.70 3.04 17.66
N CYS A 229 -21.52 3.09 16.61
CA CYS A 229 -22.78 3.82 16.60
C CYS A 229 -23.73 3.35 17.69
N TYR A 230 -23.85 2.02 17.89
CA TYR A 230 -24.68 1.44 18.94
C TYR A 230 -24.22 1.87 20.34
N ARG A 231 -22.92 1.75 20.63
CA ARG A 231 -22.34 2.16 21.92
C ARG A 231 -22.49 3.67 22.18
N LEU A 232 -22.33 4.50 21.14
CA LEU A 232 -22.56 5.95 21.24
C LEU A 232 -24.02 6.29 21.54
N LYS A 233 -24.99 5.58 20.93
CA LYS A 233 -26.42 5.75 21.22
C LYS A 233 -26.72 5.39 22.68
N LEU A 234 -26.23 4.25 23.17
CA LEU A 234 -26.40 3.85 24.57
C LEU A 234 -25.81 4.86 25.55
N PHE A 235 -24.60 5.36 25.29
CA PHE A 235 -23.97 6.36 26.14
C PHE A 235 -24.78 7.68 26.19
N LYS A 236 -25.27 8.14 25.03
CA LYS A 236 -26.13 9.33 24.96
C LYS A 236 -27.45 9.13 25.72
N GLN A 237 -28.03 7.92 25.69
CA GLN A 237 -29.24 7.60 26.46
C GLN A 237 -28.97 7.62 27.97
N ALA A 238 -27.87 7.00 28.43
CA ALA A 238 -27.48 7.02 29.84
C ALA A 238 -27.25 8.45 30.36
N MET A 239 -26.58 9.31 29.58
CA MET A 239 -26.38 10.72 29.93
C MET A 239 -27.70 11.49 30.04
N LYS A 240 -28.65 11.26 29.13
CA LYS A 240 -29.98 11.89 29.18
C LYS A 240 -30.77 11.45 30.41
N LEU A 241 -30.75 10.15 30.75
CA LEU A 241 -31.41 9.63 31.95
C LEU A 241 -30.81 10.25 33.22
N ASN A 242 -29.48 10.34 33.30
CA ASN A 242 -28.80 10.93 34.46
C ASN A 242 -29.11 12.43 34.62
N ALA A 243 -29.15 13.18 33.51
CA ALA A 243 -29.51 14.60 33.53
C ALA A 243 -30.95 14.81 34.04
N ASN A 244 -31.90 13.98 33.61
CA ASN A 244 -33.30 14.07 34.05
C ASN A 244 -33.48 13.74 35.55
N MET A 245 -32.62 12.92 36.16
CA MET A 245 -32.68 12.64 37.61
C MET A 245 -32.23 13.83 38.48
N TYR A 246 -31.37 14.71 37.95
CA TYR A 246 -30.83 15.86 38.70
C TYR A 246 -31.58 17.18 38.43
N SER A 247 -32.55 17.19 37.52
CA SER A 247 -33.48 18.31 37.31
C SER A 247 -34.89 17.88 37.80
N PRO A 248 -35.21 18.01 39.10
CA PRO A 248 -36.55 17.70 39.57
C PRO A 248 -37.55 18.59 38.84
N THR A 249 -38.55 17.97 38.22
CA THR A 249 -39.68 18.64 37.59
C THR A 249 -40.39 19.49 38.64
N THR A 250 -40.23 20.82 38.56
CA THR A 250 -41.08 21.80 39.24
C THR A 250 -42.48 21.81 38.65
#